data_AF-A0A353QVW6-F1
#
_entry.id   AF-A0A353QVW6-F1
#
_cell.length_a   1.000
_cell.length_b   1.000
_cell.length_c   1.000
_cell.angle_alpha   90.00
_cell.angle_beta   90.00
_cell.angle_gamma   90.00
#
_symmetry.space_group_name_H-M   'P 1'
#
loop_
_entity.id
_entity.type
_entity.pdbx_description
1 polymer ?
#
loop_
_entity_poly.entity_id
_entity_poly.type
_entity_poly.pdbx_seq_one_letter_code
_entity_poly.pdbx_strand_id
1 'polypeptide(L)'
;MDMYLLKFPYRKILLPMAKKLKFIDPDIISYLATFAAFITMFCYLFADKNPVFLIWSIGLTFLRMTLNTIDGVIAIERGNLRLKGEIVNALPDRYSDIFIMTGIALSPFCSPVWGVIGFGSMFLVSYTGMLGKALGVEWQHHGPLGKVERLIMIMIFALLQYLNINNIIPSLNIYGFAPTYFEACMIIFLVLGQITVFNRLNGQLRQIKVLEWEKYRDLNKKTVVIYDSLTGNTKKVAEKIADALSTSCITPKEAINLNLGLFDLVVFATPNLGKKRTTPAMQELLENNLNIKNYALAITSGVPIYRLISGTKCIKYFADKLNKKPVSTTNIRGYHSIAKTYANRPNENDLLDSYLFGIDLGKTYLKTEI
;
A
#
# COMPACT_ATOMS: atom_id res chain seq x y z
N MET A 1 -13.65 -11.90 -2.62
CA MET A 1 -14.65 -11.49 -1.62
C MET A 1 -14.07 -11.50 -0.20
N ASP A 2 -13.34 -12.56 0.20
CA ASP A 2 -12.75 -12.68 1.55
C ASP A 2 -11.72 -11.61 1.91
N MET A 3 -10.84 -11.22 0.98
CA MET A 3 -9.77 -10.25 1.27
C MET A 3 -10.30 -8.81 1.48
N TYR A 4 -11.43 -8.46 0.86
CA TYR A 4 -12.11 -7.17 1.03
C TYR A 4 -12.90 -7.09 2.35
N LEU A 5 -13.47 -8.22 2.81
CA LEU A 5 -14.17 -8.34 4.09
C LEU A 5 -13.21 -8.43 5.30
N LEU A 6 -11.98 -8.88 5.08
CA LEU A 6 -10.92 -8.97 6.09
C LEU A 6 -10.34 -7.60 6.48
N LYS A 7 -10.37 -6.63 5.56
CA LYS A 7 -9.71 -5.31 5.76
C LYS A 7 -10.45 -4.41 6.75
N PHE A 8 -11.74 -4.65 7.00
CA PHE A 8 -12.55 -3.90 7.99
C PHE A 8 -13.52 -4.83 8.72
N PRO A 9 -13.22 -5.31 9.94
CA PRO A 9 -14.12 -6.20 10.70
C PRO A 9 -15.50 -5.59 10.93
N TYR A 10 -15.56 -4.25 10.99
CA TYR A 10 -16.80 -3.47 11.09
C TYR A 10 -17.79 -3.75 9.95
N ARG A 11 -17.30 -4.06 8.73
CA ARG A 11 -18.18 -4.42 7.60
C ARG A 11 -18.93 -5.72 7.86
N LYS A 12 -18.28 -6.73 8.47
CA LYS A 12 -18.91 -8.03 8.77
C LYS A 12 -20.12 -7.86 9.70
N ILE A 13 -20.04 -6.93 10.64
CA ILE A 13 -21.14 -6.61 11.56
C ILE A 13 -22.30 -5.93 10.81
N LEU A 14 -22.01 -5.06 9.85
CA LEU A 14 -23.01 -4.30 9.09
C LEU A 14 -23.63 -5.07 7.92
N LEU A 15 -22.99 -6.14 7.42
CA LEU A 15 -23.51 -6.99 6.34
C LEU A 15 -24.99 -7.41 6.51
N PRO A 16 -25.44 -7.97 7.66
CA PRO A 16 -26.84 -8.38 7.81
C PRO A 16 -27.81 -7.21 7.68
N MET A 17 -27.44 -6.03 8.19
CA MET A 17 -28.28 -4.83 8.10
C MET A 17 -28.30 -4.28 6.68
N ALA A 18 -27.13 -4.19 6.02
CA ALA A 18 -27.02 -3.74 4.64
C ALA A 18 -27.81 -4.64 3.67
N LYS A 19 -27.83 -5.97 3.90
CA LYS A 19 -28.66 -6.91 3.13
C LYS A 19 -30.15 -6.64 3.28
N LYS A 20 -30.62 -6.31 4.49
CA LYS A 20 -32.02 -5.91 4.71
C LYS A 20 -32.37 -4.60 3.99
N LEU A 21 -31.42 -3.67 3.89
CA LEU A 21 -31.60 -2.36 3.24
C LEU A 21 -31.31 -2.38 1.73
N LYS A 22 -31.12 -3.55 1.12
CA LYS A 22 -30.78 -3.68 -0.32
C LYS A 22 -31.80 -3.04 -1.26
N PHE A 23 -33.04 -2.77 -0.81
CA PHE A 23 -34.07 -2.09 -1.61
C PHE A 23 -33.86 -0.57 -1.72
N ILE A 24 -33.09 0.04 -0.82
CA ILE A 24 -32.78 1.48 -0.84
C ILE A 24 -31.66 1.76 -1.84
N ASP A 25 -31.78 2.86 -2.58
CA ASP A 25 -30.71 3.33 -3.45
C ASP A 25 -29.47 3.75 -2.62
N PRO A 26 -28.26 3.23 -2.93
CA PRO A 26 -27.05 3.63 -2.22
C PRO A 26 -26.82 5.14 -2.25
N ASP A 27 -27.22 5.83 -3.33
CA ASP A 27 -27.04 7.28 -3.48
C ASP A 27 -27.79 8.05 -2.38
N ILE A 28 -28.99 7.60 -2.00
CA ILE A 28 -29.79 8.20 -0.91
C ILE A 28 -29.03 8.09 0.42
N ILE A 29 -28.40 6.94 0.66
CA ILE A 29 -27.64 6.71 1.90
C ILE A 29 -26.41 7.63 1.94
N SER A 30 -25.71 7.81 0.82
CA SER A 30 -24.58 8.74 0.72
C SER A 30 -25.01 10.20 0.93
N TYR A 31 -26.18 10.60 0.43
CA TYR A 31 -26.73 11.94 0.69
C TYR A 31 -27.12 12.15 2.16
N LEU A 32 -27.73 11.14 2.81
CA LEU A 32 -28.02 11.18 4.24
C LEU A 32 -26.74 11.29 5.08
N ALA A 33 -25.69 10.57 4.70
CA ALA A 33 -24.39 10.68 5.35
C ALA A 33 -23.81 12.10 5.21
N THR A 34 -23.96 12.70 4.03
CA THR A 34 -23.52 14.08 3.75
C THR A 34 -24.32 15.10 4.56
N PHE A 35 -25.62 14.91 4.68
CA PHE A 35 -26.47 15.74 5.51
C PHE A 35 -26.10 15.64 7.00
N ALA A 36 -25.81 14.43 7.50
CA ALA A 36 -25.29 14.25 8.86
C ALA A 36 -23.97 15.01 9.06
N ALA A 37 -23.04 14.98 8.09
CA ALA A 37 -21.80 15.74 8.15
C ALA A 37 -22.02 17.27 8.12
N PHE A 38 -23.03 17.74 7.39
CA PHE A 38 -23.43 19.15 7.40
C PHE A 38 -23.96 19.58 8.78
N ILE A 39 -24.76 18.75 9.44
CA ILE A 39 -25.20 19.03 10.83
C ILE A 39 -24.00 19.02 11.78
N THR A 40 -23.07 18.06 11.63
CA THR A 40 -21.83 18.00 12.42
C THR A 40 -21.03 19.30 12.34
N MET A 41 -20.99 19.95 11.17
CA MET A 41 -20.35 21.27 11.01
C MET A 41 -20.90 22.29 12.00
N PHE A 42 -22.22 22.44 12.08
CA PHE A 42 -22.85 23.38 13.02
C PHE A 42 -22.66 22.99 14.47
N CYS A 43 -22.58 21.69 14.78
CA CYS A 43 -22.23 21.24 16.13
C CYS A 43 -20.87 21.79 16.57
N TYR A 44 -19.87 21.83 15.68
CA TYR A 44 -18.56 22.43 16.00
C TYR A 44 -18.61 23.96 16.09
N LEU A 45 -19.37 24.63 15.22
CA LEU A 45 -19.48 26.09 15.21
C LEU A 45 -20.12 26.65 16.48
N PHE A 46 -21.07 25.94 17.08
CA PHE A 46 -21.82 26.39 18.26
C PHE A 46 -21.41 25.71 19.57
N ALA A 47 -20.30 24.96 19.56
CA ALA A 47 -19.86 24.19 20.72
C ALA A 47 -19.39 25.05 21.91
N ASP A 48 -19.05 26.32 21.69
CA ASP A 48 -18.79 27.31 22.76
C ASP A 48 -20.04 27.66 23.57
N LYS A 49 -21.20 27.77 22.89
CA LYS A 49 -22.48 28.09 23.53
C LYS A 49 -23.04 26.91 24.33
N ASN A 50 -22.84 25.70 23.82
CA ASN A 50 -23.23 24.48 24.51
C ASN A 50 -22.24 23.34 24.19
N PRO A 51 -21.34 22.99 25.12
CA PRO A 51 -20.34 21.95 24.91
C PRO A 51 -20.91 20.57 24.56
N VAL A 52 -22.19 20.29 24.89
CA VAL A 52 -22.87 19.04 24.53
C VAL A 52 -22.89 18.81 23.02
N PHE A 53 -22.82 19.87 22.20
CA PHE A 53 -22.71 19.72 20.75
C PHE A 53 -21.45 18.98 20.30
N LEU A 54 -20.37 18.99 21.08
CA LEU A 54 -19.20 18.15 20.80
C LEU A 54 -19.54 16.66 20.91
N ILE A 55 -20.40 16.27 21.86
CA ILE A 55 -20.88 14.88 21.99
C ILE A 55 -21.79 14.50 20.82
N TRP A 56 -22.70 15.40 20.43
CA TRP A 56 -23.52 15.19 19.22
C TRP A 56 -22.66 15.04 17.96
N SER A 57 -21.59 15.82 17.84
CA SER A 57 -20.66 15.74 16.70
C SER A 57 -20.03 14.35 16.57
N ILE A 58 -19.73 13.68 17.69
CA ILE A 58 -19.20 12.32 17.72
C ILE A 58 -20.24 11.34 17.19
N GLY A 59 -21.47 11.41 17.72
CA GLY A 59 -22.57 10.55 17.29
C GLY A 59 -22.90 10.70 15.81
N LEU A 60 -22.95 11.94 15.30
CA LEU A 60 -23.21 12.23 13.89
C LEU A 60 -22.05 11.80 12.98
N THR A 61 -20.80 11.98 13.41
CA THR A 61 -19.63 11.50 12.65
C THR A 61 -19.61 9.97 12.57
N PHE A 62 -19.96 9.30 13.67
CA PHE A 62 -20.12 7.85 13.69
C PHE A 62 -21.26 7.38 12.79
N LEU A 63 -22.41 8.07 12.83
CA LEU A 63 -23.54 7.79 11.94
C LEU A 63 -23.14 7.93 10.48
N ARG A 64 -22.49 9.03 10.09
CA ARG A 64 -21.94 9.23 8.74
C ARG A 64 -21.03 8.07 8.34
N MET A 65 -20.06 7.70 9.18
CA MET A 65 -19.14 6.60 8.91
C MET A 65 -19.88 5.26 8.69
N THR A 66 -20.94 5.03 9.46
CA THR A 66 -21.81 3.85 9.37
C THR A 66 -22.57 3.83 8.04
N LEU A 67 -23.24 4.93 7.69
CA LEU A 67 -23.99 5.09 6.44
C LEU A 67 -23.08 4.91 5.21
N ASN A 68 -21.91 5.55 5.22
CA ASN A 68 -20.85 5.42 4.20
C ASN A 68 -20.19 4.02 4.12
N THR A 69 -20.50 3.13 5.05
CA THR A 69 -20.07 1.74 4.97
C THR A 69 -21.20 0.88 4.40
N ILE A 70 -22.45 1.20 4.75
CA ILE A 70 -23.65 0.51 4.28
C ILE A 70 -23.87 0.76 2.79
N ASP A 71 -23.75 1.99 2.31
CA ASP A 71 -23.89 2.34 0.89
C ASP A 71 -22.93 1.53 0.00
N GLY A 72 -21.66 1.42 0.41
CA GLY A 72 -20.63 0.68 -0.30
C GLY A 72 -20.87 -0.82 -0.27
N VAL A 73 -21.48 -1.37 0.79
CA VAL A 73 -21.88 -2.78 0.83
C VAL A 73 -23.08 -3.01 -0.10
N ILE A 74 -24.08 -2.14 -0.08
CA ILE A 74 -25.28 -2.24 -0.94
C ILE A 74 -24.89 -2.13 -2.42
N ALA A 75 -23.98 -1.22 -2.77
CA ALA A 75 -23.49 -1.06 -4.14
C ALA A 75 -22.84 -2.34 -4.68
N ILE A 76 -22.03 -3.03 -3.85
CA ILE A 76 -21.40 -4.31 -4.19
C ILE A 76 -22.47 -5.40 -4.36
N GLU A 77 -23.39 -5.54 -3.41
CA GLU A 77 -24.45 -6.56 -3.41
C GLU A 77 -25.46 -6.38 -4.56
N ARG A 78 -25.60 -5.16 -5.09
CA ARG A 78 -26.43 -4.87 -6.26
C ARG A 78 -25.71 -5.13 -7.60
N GLY A 79 -24.41 -5.45 -7.59
CA GLY A 79 -23.61 -5.62 -8.81
C GLY A 79 -23.51 -4.34 -9.66
N ASN A 80 -23.94 -3.20 -9.12
CA ASN A 80 -23.99 -1.91 -9.81
C ASN A 80 -22.68 -1.14 -9.63
N LEU A 81 -21.55 -1.76 -9.97
CA LEU A 81 -20.26 -1.09 -10.09
C LEU A 81 -20.20 -0.29 -11.41
N ARG A 82 -21.17 0.62 -11.60
CA ARG A 82 -21.22 1.53 -12.76
C ARG A 82 -20.26 2.69 -12.53
N LEU A 83 -19.60 3.18 -13.58
CA LEU A 83 -18.72 4.37 -13.51
C LEU A 83 -19.40 5.59 -12.88
N LYS A 84 -20.70 5.77 -13.14
CA LYS A 84 -21.52 6.80 -12.48
C LYS A 84 -21.52 6.65 -10.95
N GLY A 85 -21.66 5.42 -10.44
CA GLY A 85 -21.66 5.12 -9.01
C GLY A 85 -20.31 5.40 -8.35
N GLU A 86 -19.19 5.30 -9.07
CA GLU A 86 -17.90 5.70 -8.52
C GLU A 86 -17.84 7.21 -8.21
N ILE A 87 -18.41 8.05 -9.08
CA ILE A 87 -18.48 9.50 -8.88
C ILE A 87 -19.49 9.85 -7.78
N VAL A 88 -20.69 9.27 -7.85
CA VAL A 88 -21.78 9.58 -6.92
C VAL A 88 -21.47 9.09 -5.50
N ASN A 89 -20.62 8.07 -5.32
CA ASN A 89 -20.14 7.70 -3.98
C ASN A 89 -18.95 8.58 -3.52
N ALA A 90 -18.04 8.93 -4.43
CA ALA A 90 -16.82 9.66 -4.05
C ALA A 90 -17.06 11.14 -3.74
N LEU A 91 -17.99 11.79 -4.45
CA LEU A 91 -18.20 13.24 -4.33
C LEU A 91 -18.92 13.65 -3.02
N PRO A 92 -20.03 13.01 -2.59
CA PRO A 92 -20.66 13.31 -1.31
C PRO A 92 -19.73 13.05 -0.12
N ASP A 93 -18.87 12.04 -0.23
CA ASP A 93 -17.77 11.80 0.70
C ASP A 93 -16.81 12.99 0.82
N ARG A 94 -16.45 13.63 -0.30
CA ARG A 94 -15.59 14.83 -0.30
C ARG A 94 -16.33 15.99 0.35
N TYR A 95 -17.59 16.24 0.01
CA TYR A 95 -18.40 17.30 0.64
C TYR A 95 -18.55 17.09 2.15
N SER A 96 -18.79 15.84 2.57
CA SER A 96 -18.86 15.49 3.99
C SER A 96 -17.56 15.83 4.73
N ASP A 97 -16.41 15.53 4.12
CA ASP A 97 -15.12 15.89 4.70
C ASP A 97 -14.93 17.42 4.75
N ILE A 98 -15.38 18.16 3.72
CA ILE A 98 -15.37 19.63 3.72
C ILE A 98 -16.19 20.18 4.89
N PHE A 99 -17.43 19.72 5.08
CA PHE A 99 -18.30 20.21 6.15
C PHE A 99 -17.70 19.98 7.54
N ILE A 100 -17.21 18.76 7.81
CA ILE A 100 -16.59 18.43 9.10
C ILE A 100 -15.34 19.29 9.33
N MET A 101 -14.43 19.36 8.36
CA MET A 101 -13.19 20.12 8.51
C MET A 101 -13.43 21.62 8.61
N THR A 102 -14.40 22.16 7.86
CA THR A 102 -14.81 23.56 7.95
C THR A 102 -15.39 23.88 9.32
N GLY A 103 -16.24 22.99 9.86
CA GLY A 103 -16.80 23.15 11.20
C GLY A 103 -15.72 23.21 12.27
N ILE A 104 -14.69 22.36 12.18
CA ILE A 104 -13.55 22.39 13.10
C ILE A 104 -12.71 23.67 12.89
N ALA A 105 -12.34 23.99 11.64
CA ALA A 105 -11.46 25.11 11.30
C ALA A 105 -12.05 26.49 11.64
N LEU A 106 -13.38 26.60 11.61
CA LEU A 106 -14.12 27.81 11.99
C LEU A 106 -14.68 27.75 13.42
N SER A 107 -14.41 26.66 14.16
CA SER A 107 -14.85 26.55 15.55
C SER A 107 -14.07 27.50 16.45
N PRO A 108 -14.65 27.92 17.59
CA PRO A 108 -13.96 28.73 18.60
C PRO A 108 -12.73 28.04 19.21
N PHE A 109 -12.57 26.73 19.01
CA PHE A 109 -11.50 25.92 19.56
C PHE A 109 -10.41 25.60 18.54
N CYS A 110 -10.36 26.28 17.38
CA CYS A 110 -9.28 26.09 16.43
C CYS A 110 -8.91 27.40 15.75
N SER A 111 -7.64 27.79 15.78
CA SER A 111 -7.16 28.89 14.95
C SER A 111 -7.39 28.57 13.46
N PRO A 112 -7.94 29.51 12.67
CA PRO A 112 -8.13 29.32 11.24
C PRO A 112 -6.86 28.91 10.49
N VAL A 113 -5.68 29.34 10.96
CA VAL A 113 -4.39 28.96 10.37
C VAL A 113 -4.16 27.46 10.47
N TRP A 114 -4.29 26.89 11.68
CA TRP A 114 -4.14 25.45 11.89
C TRP A 114 -5.26 24.67 11.19
N GLY A 115 -6.48 25.18 11.21
CA GLY A 115 -7.62 24.64 10.47
C GLY A 115 -7.33 24.49 8.98
N VAL A 116 -6.87 25.56 8.30
CA VAL A 116 -6.53 25.55 6.87
C VAL A 116 -5.40 24.58 6.56
N ILE A 117 -4.34 24.55 7.36
CA ILE A 117 -3.19 23.66 7.14
C ILE A 117 -3.60 22.19 7.31
N GLY A 118 -4.33 21.87 8.38
CA GLY A 118 -4.85 20.51 8.62
C GLY A 118 -5.82 20.07 7.53
N PHE A 119 -6.69 20.98 7.09
CA PHE A 119 -7.64 20.77 6.00
C PHE A 119 -6.93 20.50 4.66
N GLY A 120 -5.97 21.34 4.28
CA GLY A 120 -5.16 21.16 3.08
C GLY A 120 -4.42 19.83 3.06
N SER A 121 -3.80 19.45 4.19
CA SER A 121 -3.12 18.15 4.33
C SER A 121 -4.09 16.97 4.15
N MET A 122 -5.25 17.03 4.80
CA MET A 122 -6.31 16.02 4.68
C MET A 122 -6.82 15.89 3.23
N PHE A 123 -6.94 17.01 2.52
CA PHE A 123 -7.34 17.06 1.11
C PHE A 123 -6.28 16.48 0.18
N LEU A 124 -5.00 16.81 0.38
CA LEU A 124 -3.88 16.25 -0.39
C LEU A 124 -3.83 14.72 -0.28
N VAL A 125 -4.09 14.15 0.91
CA VAL A 125 -4.18 12.70 1.06
C VAL A 125 -5.28 12.11 0.17
N SER A 126 -6.46 12.73 0.13
CA SER A 126 -7.56 12.24 -0.71
C SER A 126 -7.30 12.44 -2.20
N TYR A 127 -6.73 13.59 -2.57
CA TYR A 127 -6.35 13.92 -3.94
C TYR A 127 -5.32 12.95 -4.50
N THR A 128 -4.24 12.68 -3.76
CA THR A 128 -3.20 11.72 -4.19
C THR A 128 -3.80 10.36 -4.48
N GLY A 129 -4.74 9.85 -3.67
CA GLY A 129 -5.45 8.61 -3.96
C GLY A 129 -6.19 8.63 -5.30
N MET A 130 -6.88 9.74 -5.60
CA MET A 130 -7.65 9.92 -6.83
C MET A 130 -6.74 10.12 -8.07
N LEU A 131 -5.62 10.83 -7.90
CA LEU A 131 -4.60 11.02 -8.94
C LEU A 131 -4.06 9.67 -9.44
N GLY A 132 -3.83 8.72 -8.54
CA GLY A 132 -3.43 7.37 -8.90
C GLY A 132 -4.43 6.69 -9.85
N LYS A 133 -5.73 6.72 -9.49
CA LYS A 133 -6.78 6.18 -10.36
C LYS A 133 -6.81 6.86 -11.73
N ALA A 134 -6.65 8.19 -11.78
CA ALA A 134 -6.65 8.94 -13.04
C ALA A 134 -5.46 8.57 -13.95
N LEU A 135 -4.32 8.19 -13.38
CA LEU A 135 -3.13 7.73 -14.10
C LEU A 135 -3.20 6.23 -14.48
N GLY A 136 -4.31 5.54 -14.20
CA GLY A 136 -4.48 4.12 -14.48
C GLY A 136 -3.77 3.19 -13.49
N VAL A 137 -3.29 3.71 -12.35
CA VAL A 137 -2.74 2.90 -11.26
C VAL A 137 -3.76 2.70 -10.15
N GLU A 138 -3.52 1.69 -9.32
CA GLU A 138 -4.46 1.34 -8.26
C GLU A 138 -4.52 2.42 -7.17
N TRP A 139 -5.68 2.50 -6.51
CA TRP A 139 -5.85 3.37 -5.36
C TRP A 139 -4.94 2.93 -4.21
N GLN A 140 -3.96 3.76 -3.87
CA GLN A 140 -3.03 3.47 -2.79
C GLN A 140 -3.67 3.72 -1.42
N HIS A 141 -3.73 2.67 -0.59
CA HIS A 141 -4.25 2.73 0.77
C HIS A 141 -3.16 2.88 1.85
N HIS A 142 -1.92 3.12 1.44
CA HIS A 142 -0.78 3.27 2.35
C HIS A 142 -0.88 4.56 3.17
N GLY A 143 -0.38 4.51 4.41
CA GLY A 143 -0.20 5.65 5.31
C GLY A 143 -1.19 5.73 6.49
N PRO A 144 -0.82 6.45 7.56
CA PRO A 144 -1.56 6.49 8.82
C PRO A 144 -2.83 7.36 8.82
N LEU A 145 -3.00 8.29 7.87
CA LEU A 145 -4.13 9.22 7.82
C LEU A 145 -5.15 8.82 6.74
N GLY A 146 -5.56 7.55 6.73
CA GLY A 146 -6.61 7.07 5.85
C GLY A 146 -8.00 7.67 6.15
N LYS A 147 -9.03 7.22 5.42
CA LYS A 147 -10.40 7.76 5.53
C LYS A 147 -11.05 7.42 6.87
N VAL A 148 -10.82 6.22 7.39
CA VAL A 148 -11.43 5.79 8.66
C VAL A 148 -10.63 6.35 9.83
N GLU A 149 -9.30 6.31 9.74
CA GLU A 149 -8.38 6.75 10.75
C GLU A 149 -8.58 8.24 11.09
N ARG A 150 -8.77 9.09 10.07
CA ARG A 150 -9.05 10.52 10.29
C ARG A 150 -10.38 10.78 11.01
N LEU A 151 -11.44 10.00 10.71
CA LEU A 151 -12.74 10.18 11.35
C LEU A 151 -12.68 9.75 12.82
N ILE A 152 -11.98 8.66 13.10
CA ILE A 152 -11.71 8.22 14.47
C ILE A 152 -10.93 9.29 15.24
N MET A 153 -9.88 9.86 14.64
CA MET A 153 -9.12 10.95 15.28
C MET A 153 -10.02 12.16 15.59
N ILE A 154 -10.84 12.61 14.63
CA ILE A 154 -11.76 13.74 14.85
C ILE A 154 -12.71 13.46 16.02
N MET A 155 -13.28 12.26 16.11
CA MET A 155 -14.15 11.88 17.23
C MET A 155 -13.41 11.86 18.56
N ILE A 156 -12.20 11.33 18.60
CA ILE A 156 -11.36 11.32 19.82
C ILE A 156 -11.04 12.76 20.25
N PHE A 157 -10.61 13.61 19.34
CA PHE A 157 -10.25 14.99 19.66
C PHE A 157 -11.47 15.84 20.02
N ALA A 158 -12.64 15.57 19.46
CA ALA A 158 -13.89 16.19 19.91
C ALA A 158 -14.24 15.78 21.36
N LEU A 159 -14.02 14.51 21.72
CA LEU A 159 -14.19 14.05 23.10
C LEU A 159 -13.19 14.71 24.04
N LEU A 160 -11.91 14.77 23.67
CA LEU A 160 -10.87 15.42 24.47
C LEU A 160 -11.18 16.91 24.67
N GLN A 161 -11.61 17.61 23.61
CA GLN A 161 -12.03 19.01 23.70
C GLN A 161 -13.22 19.18 24.65
N TYR A 162 -14.21 18.28 24.60
CA TYR A 162 -15.33 18.27 25.54
C TYR A 162 -14.88 18.09 26.99
N LEU A 163 -14.02 17.10 27.26
CA LEU A 163 -13.50 16.84 28.60
C LEU A 163 -12.68 18.02 29.12
N ASN A 164 -11.94 18.70 28.25
CA ASN A 164 -11.15 19.87 28.60
C ASN A 164 -12.01 21.06 29.01
N ILE A 165 -13.08 21.36 28.26
CA ILE A 165 -14.01 22.44 28.58
C ILE A 165 -14.72 22.20 29.92
N ASN A 166 -14.99 20.94 30.26
CA ASN A 166 -15.59 20.55 31.53
C ASN A 166 -14.57 20.40 32.68
N ASN A 167 -13.32 20.86 32.49
CA ASN A 167 -12.22 20.78 33.45
C ASN A 167 -11.90 19.35 33.96
N ILE A 168 -12.24 18.33 33.18
CA ILE A 168 -11.94 16.92 33.51
C ILE A 168 -10.48 16.59 33.15
N ILE A 169 -9.97 17.17 32.06
CA ILE A 169 -8.57 17.02 31.64
C ILE A 169 -7.90 18.39 31.48
N PRO A 170 -6.59 18.50 31.79
CA PRO A 170 -5.86 19.76 31.70
C PRO A 170 -5.72 20.24 30.25
N SER A 171 -5.52 21.54 30.06
CA SER A 171 -5.12 22.09 28.75
C SER A 171 -3.73 21.56 28.36
N LEU A 172 -3.51 21.39 27.05
CA LEU A 172 -2.18 21.02 26.55
C LEU A 172 -1.21 22.20 26.75
N ASN A 173 -0.01 21.91 27.22
CA ASN A 173 1.09 22.86 27.26
C ASN A 173 2.38 22.12 26.92
N ILE A 174 2.98 22.48 25.80
CA ILE A 174 4.21 21.88 25.26
C ILE A 174 5.22 23.02 25.12
N TYR A 175 6.17 23.12 26.05
CA TYR A 175 7.25 24.11 26.02
C TYR A 175 6.79 25.56 25.77
N GLY A 176 5.66 25.97 26.36
CA GLY A 176 5.11 27.32 26.19
C GLY A 176 4.14 27.48 25.01
N PHE A 177 3.96 26.44 24.20
CA PHE A 177 2.89 26.36 23.20
C PHE A 177 1.68 25.62 23.79
N ALA A 178 0.53 26.28 23.86
CA ALA A 178 -0.68 25.74 24.46
C ALA A 178 -1.80 25.54 23.41
N PRO A 179 -1.69 24.55 22.51
CA PRO A 179 -2.72 24.29 21.52
C PRO A 179 -3.97 23.73 22.18
N THR A 180 -5.13 24.09 21.66
CA THR A 180 -6.37 23.35 21.92
C THR A 180 -6.26 21.91 21.39
N TYR A 181 -7.21 21.05 21.80
CA TYR A 181 -7.23 19.67 21.30
C TYR A 181 -7.55 19.62 19.80
N PHE A 182 -8.37 20.52 19.26
CA PHE A 182 -8.57 20.59 17.80
C PHE A 182 -7.34 21.10 17.04
N GLU A 183 -6.59 22.06 17.57
CA GLU A 183 -5.32 22.46 16.95
C GLU A 183 -4.29 21.33 16.97
N ALA A 184 -4.19 20.59 18.08
CA ALA A 184 -3.37 19.39 18.16
C ALA A 184 -3.80 18.35 17.10
N CYS A 185 -5.11 18.16 16.89
CA CYS A 185 -5.63 17.31 15.83
C CYS A 185 -5.18 17.77 14.44
N MET A 186 -5.25 19.08 14.15
CA MET A 186 -4.83 19.64 12.86
C MET A 186 -3.33 19.50 12.62
N ILE A 187 -2.50 19.67 13.66
CA ILE A 187 -1.05 19.44 13.59
C ILE A 187 -0.76 17.97 13.29
N ILE A 188 -1.48 17.04 13.93
CA ILE A 188 -1.36 15.60 13.64
C ILE A 188 -1.78 15.31 12.20
N PHE A 189 -2.84 15.95 11.70
CA PHE A 189 -3.29 15.82 10.31
C PHE A 189 -2.25 16.33 9.32
N LEU A 190 -1.53 17.41 9.66
CA LEU A 190 -0.38 17.87 8.87
C LEU A 190 0.68 16.77 8.79
N VAL A 191 1.23 16.35 9.93
CA VAL A 191 2.36 15.39 9.98
C VAL A 191 1.99 14.04 9.37
N LEU A 192 0.92 13.42 9.85
CA LEU A 192 0.47 12.10 9.38
C LEU A 192 -0.05 12.18 7.94
N GLY A 193 -0.61 13.31 7.52
CA GLY A 193 -1.07 13.53 6.17
C GLY A 193 0.09 13.57 5.18
N GLN A 194 1.17 14.29 5.47
CA GLN A 194 2.35 14.31 4.60
C GLN A 194 3.04 12.94 4.52
N ILE A 195 3.15 12.21 5.63
CA ILE A 195 3.64 10.82 5.62
C ILE A 195 2.75 9.94 4.72
N THR A 196 1.43 10.12 4.80
CA THR A 196 0.48 9.37 3.97
C THR A 196 0.63 9.72 2.48
N VAL A 197 0.73 11.00 2.14
CA VAL A 197 0.97 11.50 0.78
C VAL A 197 2.24 10.87 0.20
N PHE A 198 3.35 10.94 0.92
CA PHE A 198 4.62 10.38 0.48
C PHE A 198 4.54 8.87 0.25
N ASN A 199 3.94 8.13 1.19
CA ASN A 199 3.77 6.68 1.07
C ASN A 199 2.90 6.30 -0.14
N ARG A 200 1.83 7.06 -0.42
CA ARG A 200 0.97 6.82 -1.58
C ARG A 200 1.69 7.16 -2.89
N LEU A 201 2.39 8.29 -2.94
CA LEU A 201 3.15 8.69 -4.12
C LEU A 201 4.21 7.65 -4.47
N ASN A 202 4.96 7.16 -3.48
CA ASN A 202 5.94 6.09 -3.71
C ASN A 202 5.29 4.80 -4.25
N GLY A 203 4.13 4.42 -3.73
CA GLY A 203 3.37 3.28 -4.26
C GLY A 203 2.93 3.50 -5.71
N GLN A 204 2.44 4.70 -6.03
CA GLN A 204 2.00 5.06 -7.39
C GLN A 204 3.16 5.06 -8.37
N LEU A 205 4.28 5.71 -8.05
CA LEU A 205 5.46 5.77 -8.91
C LEU A 205 6.00 4.37 -9.24
N ARG A 206 5.92 3.44 -8.28
CA ARG A 206 6.28 2.04 -8.52
C ARG A 206 5.35 1.35 -9.52
N GLN A 207 4.04 1.58 -9.45
CA GLN A 207 3.09 1.03 -10.42
C GLN A 207 3.20 1.71 -11.79
N ILE A 208 3.43 3.03 -11.83
CA ILE A 208 3.67 3.78 -13.07
C ILE A 208 4.91 3.25 -13.79
N LYS A 209 6.01 2.96 -13.07
CA LYS A 209 7.20 2.34 -13.65
C LYS A 209 6.88 1.03 -14.39
N VAL A 210 5.94 0.23 -13.87
CA VAL A 210 5.48 -1.01 -14.53
C VAL A 210 4.70 -0.67 -15.80
N LEU A 211 3.71 0.23 -15.73
CA LEU A 211 2.91 0.62 -16.90
C LEU A 211 3.76 1.21 -18.03
N GLU A 212 4.70 2.10 -17.69
CA GLU A 212 5.63 2.66 -18.66
C GLU A 212 6.54 1.59 -19.27
N TRP A 213 7.01 0.64 -18.45
CA TRP A 213 7.84 -0.45 -18.93
C TRP A 213 7.07 -1.36 -19.87
N GLU A 214 5.85 -1.76 -19.53
CA GLU A 214 5.02 -2.60 -20.41
C GLU A 214 4.72 -1.91 -21.74
N LYS A 215 4.54 -0.59 -21.72
CA LYS A 215 4.24 0.19 -22.92
C LYS A 215 5.46 0.47 -23.81
N TYR A 216 6.64 0.68 -23.23
CA TYR A 216 7.82 1.20 -23.95
C TYR A 216 9.06 0.31 -23.86
N ARG A 217 8.97 -0.90 -23.30
CA ARG A 217 10.12 -1.82 -23.28
C ARG A 217 10.45 -2.26 -24.71
N ASP A 218 11.69 -2.06 -25.08
CA ASP A 218 12.30 -2.58 -26.29
C ASP A 218 13.56 -3.35 -25.87
N LEU A 219 13.49 -4.67 -26.02
CA LEU A 219 14.50 -5.61 -25.53
C LEU A 219 15.00 -6.43 -26.73
N ASN A 220 16.24 -6.19 -27.16
CA ASN A 220 16.82 -6.84 -28.33
C ASN A 220 17.92 -7.86 -27.97
N LYS A 221 18.33 -7.92 -26.71
CA LYS A 221 19.37 -8.84 -26.20
C LYS A 221 18.77 -10.14 -25.65
N LYS A 222 19.50 -11.24 -25.80
CA LYS A 222 19.04 -12.57 -25.36
C LYS A 222 19.16 -12.69 -23.86
N THR A 223 18.07 -13.06 -23.19
CA THR A 223 18.07 -13.32 -21.74
C THR A 223 17.38 -14.63 -21.39
N VAL A 224 17.63 -15.11 -20.18
CA VAL A 224 16.93 -16.26 -19.60
C VAL A 224 16.89 -16.12 -18.09
N VAL A 225 15.77 -16.51 -17.48
CA VAL A 225 15.64 -16.63 -16.03
C VAL A 225 15.68 -18.11 -15.66
N ILE A 226 16.63 -18.49 -14.81
CA ILE A 226 16.79 -19.86 -14.30
C ILE A 226 16.43 -19.85 -12.82
N TYR A 227 15.42 -20.61 -12.42
CA TYR A 227 14.96 -20.67 -11.05
C TYR A 227 15.02 -22.06 -10.46
N ASP A 228 15.34 -22.14 -9.17
CA ASP A 228 15.07 -23.33 -8.36
C ASP A 228 14.21 -22.94 -7.16
N SER A 229 13.32 -23.83 -6.72
CA SER A 229 12.32 -23.50 -5.71
C SER A 229 11.86 -24.74 -4.93
N LEU A 230 12.01 -24.70 -3.59
CA LEU A 230 11.57 -25.79 -2.71
C LEU A 230 10.07 -25.73 -2.37
N THR A 231 9.53 -24.52 -2.21
CA THR A 231 8.16 -24.30 -1.71
C THR A 231 7.27 -23.53 -2.69
N GLY A 232 7.77 -23.28 -3.90
CA GLY A 232 7.10 -22.45 -4.91
C GLY A 232 7.33 -20.93 -4.77
N ASN A 233 7.89 -20.45 -3.66
CA ASN A 233 8.12 -19.01 -3.43
C ASN A 233 9.07 -18.41 -4.47
N THR A 234 10.21 -19.06 -4.73
CA THR A 234 11.20 -18.57 -5.70
C THR A 234 10.66 -18.63 -7.13
N LYS A 235 9.86 -19.65 -7.45
CA LYS A 235 9.20 -19.76 -8.75
C LYS A 235 8.36 -18.51 -9.05
N LYS A 236 7.48 -18.09 -8.12
CA LYS A 236 6.65 -16.88 -8.29
C LYS A 236 7.48 -15.60 -8.51
N VAL A 237 8.59 -15.47 -7.79
CA VAL A 237 9.53 -14.34 -7.93
C VAL A 237 10.20 -14.36 -9.31
N ALA A 238 10.69 -15.52 -9.73
CA ALA A 238 11.35 -15.70 -11.01
C ALA A 238 10.41 -15.45 -12.20
N GLU A 239 9.18 -15.96 -12.13
CA GLU A 239 8.14 -15.72 -13.13
C GLU A 239 7.91 -14.23 -13.32
N LYS A 240 7.85 -13.42 -12.24
CA LYS A 240 7.68 -11.97 -12.36
C LYS A 240 8.89 -11.24 -12.95
N ILE A 241 10.09 -11.71 -12.67
CA ILE A 241 11.30 -11.17 -13.32
C ILE A 241 11.30 -11.52 -14.81
N ALA A 242 10.96 -12.76 -15.16
CA ALA A 242 10.90 -13.21 -16.54
C ALA A 242 9.83 -12.46 -17.34
N ASP A 243 8.67 -12.20 -16.73
CA ASP A 243 7.58 -11.40 -17.29
C ASP A 243 8.07 -9.98 -17.64
N ALA A 244 8.78 -9.32 -16.73
CA ALA A 244 9.34 -7.99 -16.95
C ALA A 244 10.36 -7.99 -18.10
N LEU A 245 11.20 -9.03 -18.18
CA LEU A 245 12.23 -9.20 -19.20
C LEU A 245 11.73 -9.83 -20.52
N SER A 246 10.44 -10.15 -20.64
CA SER A 246 9.85 -10.82 -21.81
C SER A 246 10.59 -12.10 -22.22
N THR A 247 10.98 -12.91 -21.25
CA THR A 247 11.83 -14.09 -21.47
C THR A 247 11.26 -15.36 -20.84
N SER A 248 11.81 -16.51 -21.23
CA SER A 248 11.51 -17.79 -20.59
C SER A 248 12.03 -17.86 -19.15
N CYS A 249 11.28 -18.60 -18.32
CA CYS A 249 11.60 -18.93 -16.95
C CYS A 249 11.71 -20.45 -16.83
N ILE A 250 12.92 -20.97 -16.61
CA ILE A 250 13.23 -22.40 -16.69
C ILE A 250 13.89 -22.91 -15.40
N THR A 251 13.89 -24.23 -15.23
CA THR A 251 14.53 -24.92 -14.09
C THR A 251 16.02 -25.19 -14.36
N PRO A 252 16.83 -25.53 -13.34
CA PRO A 252 18.24 -25.84 -13.55
C PRO A 252 18.43 -27.06 -14.46
N LYS A 253 17.54 -28.05 -14.36
CA LYS A 253 17.57 -29.27 -15.18
C LYS A 253 17.41 -28.97 -16.68
N GLU A 254 16.51 -28.05 -17.02
CA GLU A 254 16.31 -27.60 -18.40
C GLU A 254 17.51 -26.77 -18.88
N ALA A 255 18.12 -25.99 -17.97
CA ALA A 255 19.26 -25.14 -18.30
C ALA A 255 20.58 -25.89 -18.53
N ILE A 256 20.75 -27.11 -17.99
CA ILE A 256 21.99 -27.91 -18.15
C ILE A 256 22.36 -28.11 -19.62
N ASN A 257 21.35 -28.28 -20.50
CA ASN A 257 21.56 -28.54 -21.92
C ASN A 257 21.66 -27.26 -22.77
N LEU A 258 21.57 -26.07 -22.16
CA LEU A 258 21.62 -24.80 -22.87
C LEU A 258 23.04 -24.22 -22.86
N ASN A 259 23.46 -23.68 -24.01
CA ASN A 259 24.68 -22.87 -24.07
C ASN A 259 24.39 -21.47 -23.51
N LEU A 260 24.64 -21.29 -22.21
CA LEU A 260 24.39 -20.03 -21.50
C LEU A 260 25.25 -18.85 -22.00
N GLY A 261 26.34 -19.12 -22.74
CA GLY A 261 27.20 -18.08 -23.31
C GLY A 261 26.55 -17.28 -24.44
N LEU A 262 25.46 -17.80 -25.01
CA LEU A 262 24.66 -17.11 -26.03
C LEU A 262 23.75 -16.01 -25.45
N PHE A 263 23.54 -16.01 -24.14
CA PHE A 263 22.69 -15.01 -23.47
C PHE A 263 23.54 -13.84 -22.99
N ASP A 264 23.04 -12.63 -23.22
CA ASP A 264 23.65 -11.39 -22.78
C ASP A 264 23.47 -11.16 -21.27
N LEU A 265 22.38 -11.72 -20.71
CA LEU A 265 22.12 -11.74 -19.27
C LEU A 265 21.42 -13.04 -18.87
N VAL A 266 21.95 -13.71 -17.84
CA VAL A 266 21.31 -14.84 -17.15
C VAL A 266 20.87 -14.40 -15.77
N VAL A 267 19.60 -14.55 -15.42
CA VAL A 267 19.11 -14.27 -14.06
C VAL A 267 18.95 -15.57 -13.30
N PHE A 268 19.69 -15.74 -12.22
CA PHE A 268 19.51 -16.87 -11.31
C PHE A 268 18.57 -16.51 -10.18
N ALA A 269 17.51 -17.30 -10.01
CA ALA A 269 16.56 -17.18 -8.92
C ALA A 269 16.67 -18.40 -8.00
N THR A 270 17.00 -18.20 -6.72
CA THR A 270 17.21 -19.34 -5.81
C THR A 270 16.79 -19.04 -4.37
N PRO A 271 16.22 -20.01 -3.62
CA PRO A 271 16.06 -19.86 -2.19
C PRO A 271 17.42 -19.99 -1.51
N ASN A 272 17.61 -19.15 -0.52
CA ASN A 272 18.78 -19.24 0.34
C ASN A 272 18.45 -20.12 1.55
N LEU A 273 19.22 -21.20 1.73
CA LEU A 273 18.97 -22.25 2.73
C LEU A 273 19.94 -22.17 3.92
N GLY A 274 20.39 -20.96 4.27
CA GLY A 274 21.20 -20.69 5.46
C GLY A 274 22.58 -21.33 5.39
N LYS A 275 22.73 -22.54 5.96
CA LYS A 275 23.97 -23.33 5.89
C LYS A 275 24.21 -23.87 4.47
N LYS A 276 23.14 -24.32 3.80
CA LYS A 276 23.19 -24.75 2.40
C LYS A 276 22.99 -23.49 1.55
N ARG A 277 24.07 -22.98 0.95
CA ARG A 277 24.11 -21.65 0.29
C ARG A 277 23.00 -21.45 -0.74
N THR A 278 22.64 -22.52 -1.46
CA THR A 278 21.57 -22.63 -2.47
C THR A 278 21.09 -24.09 -2.52
N THR A 279 20.09 -24.39 -3.35
CA THR A 279 19.58 -25.74 -3.61
C THR A 279 20.58 -26.64 -4.34
N PRO A 280 20.54 -27.98 -4.15
CA PRO A 280 21.46 -28.91 -4.81
C PRO A 280 21.44 -28.85 -6.35
N ALA A 281 20.26 -28.76 -6.97
CA ALA A 281 20.17 -28.71 -8.44
C ALA A 281 20.79 -27.41 -9.02
N MET A 282 20.72 -26.31 -8.27
CA MET A 282 21.43 -25.09 -8.63
C MET A 282 22.96 -25.22 -8.43
N GLN A 283 23.41 -25.97 -7.43
CA GLN A 283 24.84 -26.25 -7.24
C GLN A 283 25.39 -27.08 -8.41
N GLU A 284 24.67 -28.14 -8.78
CA GLU A 284 24.99 -29.02 -9.92
C GLU A 284 25.10 -28.21 -11.23
N LEU A 285 24.13 -27.34 -11.50
CA LEU A 285 24.18 -26.46 -12.68
C LEU A 285 25.44 -25.58 -12.69
N LEU A 286 25.80 -24.98 -11.54
CA LEU A 286 26.97 -24.11 -11.41
C LEU A 286 28.31 -24.87 -11.48
N GLU A 287 28.32 -26.19 -11.30
CA GLU A 287 29.53 -27.01 -11.40
C GLU A 287 29.93 -27.32 -12.84
N ASN A 288 29.00 -27.19 -13.80
CA ASN A 288 29.23 -27.44 -15.23
C ASN A 288 30.09 -26.37 -15.95
N ASN A 289 30.88 -25.58 -15.23
CA ASN A 289 31.79 -24.56 -15.77
C ASN A 289 31.12 -23.63 -16.80
N LEU A 290 30.03 -22.99 -16.37
CA LEU A 290 29.17 -22.18 -17.23
C LEU A 290 29.88 -20.94 -17.77
N ASN A 291 29.96 -20.81 -19.09
CA ASN A 291 30.38 -19.56 -19.73
C ASN A 291 29.20 -18.59 -19.77
N ILE A 292 29.26 -17.48 -19.01
CA ILE A 292 28.17 -16.50 -18.90
C ILE A 292 28.71 -15.09 -19.07
N LYS A 293 28.12 -14.30 -19.98
CA LYS A 293 28.49 -12.90 -20.23
C LYS A 293 28.19 -11.98 -19.04
N ASN A 294 26.93 -11.93 -18.61
CA ASN A 294 26.50 -11.21 -17.41
C ASN A 294 25.48 -12.05 -16.65
N TYR A 295 25.43 -11.90 -15.32
CA TYR A 295 24.40 -12.55 -14.53
C TYR A 295 23.88 -11.68 -13.40
N ALA A 296 22.62 -11.84 -13.05
CA ALA A 296 21.99 -11.24 -11.89
C ALA A 296 21.46 -12.32 -10.94
N LEU A 297 21.28 -11.98 -9.66
CA LEU A 297 20.86 -12.94 -8.63
C LEU A 297 19.63 -12.46 -7.87
N ALA A 298 18.54 -13.22 -7.95
CA ALA A 298 17.32 -13.02 -7.18
C ALA A 298 17.21 -14.09 -6.08
N ILE A 299 17.40 -13.70 -4.84
CA ILE A 299 17.39 -14.62 -3.70
C ILE A 299 16.01 -14.57 -3.04
N THR A 300 15.44 -15.70 -2.65
CA THR A 300 14.32 -15.71 -1.69
C THR A 300 14.77 -16.14 -0.31
N SER A 301 14.21 -15.51 0.72
CA SER A 301 14.60 -15.73 2.11
C SER A 301 13.40 -15.92 3.04
N GLY A 302 13.50 -16.96 3.85
CA GLY A 302 12.45 -17.39 4.78
C GLY A 302 12.48 -16.72 6.15
N VAL A 303 13.67 -16.29 6.61
CA VAL A 303 13.91 -15.96 8.01
C VAL A 303 14.46 -14.54 8.15
N PRO A 304 13.78 -13.62 8.89
CA PRO A 304 14.16 -12.20 8.94
C PRO A 304 15.58 -11.93 9.40
N ILE A 305 16.00 -12.54 10.51
CA ILE A 305 17.29 -12.26 11.16
C ILE A 305 18.46 -12.71 10.27
N TYR A 306 18.35 -13.91 9.69
CA TYR A 306 19.45 -14.49 8.91
C TYR A 306 19.46 -14.04 7.46
N ARG A 307 18.40 -13.41 6.94
CA ARG A 307 18.24 -13.04 5.53
C ARG A 307 19.44 -12.31 4.93
N LEU A 308 20.00 -11.33 5.63
CA LEU A 308 21.14 -10.55 5.14
C LEU A 308 22.41 -11.40 5.10
N ILE A 309 22.75 -12.06 6.21
CA ILE A 309 23.97 -12.88 6.35
C ILE A 309 23.96 -14.07 5.40
N SER A 310 22.82 -14.77 5.32
CA SER A 310 22.69 -15.92 4.46
C SER A 310 22.60 -15.52 2.98
N GLY A 311 22.04 -14.33 2.70
CA GLY A 311 22.03 -13.75 1.35
C GLY A 311 23.43 -13.43 0.86
N THR A 312 24.28 -12.81 1.68
CA THR A 312 25.68 -12.52 1.31
C THR A 312 26.50 -13.79 1.08
N LYS A 313 26.26 -14.86 1.86
CA LYS A 313 26.88 -16.18 1.61
C LYS A 313 26.46 -16.78 0.27
N CYS A 314 25.19 -16.64 -0.11
CA CYS A 314 24.68 -17.09 -1.40
C CYS A 314 25.31 -16.28 -2.54
N ILE A 315 25.34 -14.95 -2.44
CA ILE A 315 25.98 -14.06 -3.43
C ILE A 315 27.45 -14.44 -3.62
N LYS A 316 28.19 -14.62 -2.52
CA LYS A 316 29.60 -15.00 -2.56
C LYS A 316 29.80 -16.35 -3.24
N TYR A 317 28.93 -17.33 -2.96
CA TYR A 317 29.00 -18.64 -3.59
C TYR A 317 28.86 -18.58 -5.12
N PHE A 318 27.88 -17.82 -5.62
CA PHE A 318 27.72 -17.61 -7.06
C PHE A 318 28.93 -16.88 -7.65
N ALA A 319 29.44 -15.87 -6.95
CA ALA A 319 30.59 -15.11 -7.42
C ALA A 319 31.87 -15.96 -7.52
N ASP A 320 32.10 -16.83 -6.54
CA ASP A 320 33.22 -17.76 -6.51
C ASP A 320 33.08 -18.83 -7.62
N LYS A 321 31.88 -19.38 -7.83
CA LYS A 321 31.64 -20.43 -8.85
C LYS A 321 31.65 -19.90 -10.29
N LEU A 322 31.19 -18.67 -10.51
CA LEU A 322 31.17 -18.04 -11.84
C LEU A 322 32.39 -17.13 -12.08
N ASN A 323 33.32 -17.08 -11.13
CA ASN A 323 34.51 -16.23 -11.13
C ASN A 323 34.25 -14.77 -11.52
N LYS A 324 33.12 -14.22 -11.09
CA LYS A 324 32.66 -12.85 -11.41
C LYS A 324 31.57 -12.42 -10.46
N LYS A 325 31.43 -11.12 -10.18
CA LYS A 325 30.33 -10.59 -9.36
C LYS A 325 29.02 -10.48 -10.16
N PRO A 326 27.85 -10.65 -9.51
CA PRO A 326 26.57 -10.40 -10.16
C PRO A 326 26.44 -8.92 -10.52
N VAL A 327 25.82 -8.62 -11.65
CA VAL A 327 25.58 -7.25 -12.10
C VAL A 327 24.54 -6.52 -11.26
N SER A 328 23.62 -7.28 -10.67
CA SER A 328 22.66 -6.79 -9.67
C SER A 328 22.14 -7.96 -8.84
N THR A 329 21.70 -7.67 -7.62
CA THR A 329 21.13 -8.67 -6.71
C THR A 329 19.90 -8.14 -6.02
N THR A 330 18.90 -9.00 -5.82
CA THR A 330 17.75 -8.71 -4.95
C THR A 330 17.53 -9.84 -3.97
N ASN A 331 16.89 -9.53 -2.85
CA ASN A 331 16.48 -10.52 -1.86
C ASN A 331 15.00 -10.30 -1.57
N ILE A 332 14.16 -11.29 -1.84
CA ILE A 332 12.70 -11.23 -1.74
C ILE A 332 12.22 -12.10 -0.58
N ARG A 333 11.19 -11.64 0.14
CA ARG A 333 10.65 -12.37 1.30
C ARG A 333 9.83 -13.55 0.81
N GLY A 334 10.08 -14.74 1.34
CA GLY A 334 9.28 -15.94 1.07
C GLY A 334 8.87 -16.60 2.37
N TYR A 335 7.70 -17.23 2.41
CA TYR A 335 7.24 -17.98 3.58
C TYR A 335 8.17 -19.14 3.94
N HIS A 336 8.52 -19.28 5.22
CA HIS A 336 9.29 -20.42 5.73
C HIS A 336 8.37 -21.39 6.48
N SER A 337 8.16 -22.59 5.94
CA SER A 337 7.20 -23.56 6.48
C SER A 337 7.50 -24.00 7.93
N ILE A 338 8.77 -24.19 8.28
CA ILE A 338 9.18 -24.67 9.61
C ILE A 338 9.15 -23.55 10.66
N ALA A 339 9.63 -22.37 10.30
CA ALA A 339 9.76 -21.24 11.23
C ALA A 339 8.47 -20.41 11.29
N LYS A 340 7.51 -20.68 10.39
CA LYS A 340 6.27 -19.94 10.19
C LYS A 340 6.47 -18.42 10.06
N THR A 341 7.67 -18.01 9.60
CA THR A 341 8.02 -16.62 9.35
C THR A 341 7.59 -16.20 7.96
N TYR A 342 7.30 -14.90 7.80
CA TYR A 342 6.80 -14.33 6.54
C TYR A 342 5.50 -14.99 6.05
N ALA A 343 4.54 -15.19 6.96
CA ALA A 343 3.20 -15.66 6.59
C ALA A 343 2.63 -14.79 5.45
N ASN A 344 2.04 -15.44 4.45
CA ASN A 344 1.48 -14.82 3.23
C ASN A 344 2.49 -14.17 2.27
N ARG A 345 3.79 -14.51 2.35
CA ARG A 345 4.83 -13.99 1.46
C ARG A 345 5.35 -15.10 0.50
N PRO A 346 5.72 -14.79 -0.76
CA PRO A 346 5.72 -13.47 -1.38
C PRO A 346 4.30 -12.97 -1.64
N ASN A 347 4.02 -11.73 -1.26
CA ASN A 347 2.76 -11.06 -1.53
C ASN A 347 2.88 -10.12 -2.75
N GLU A 348 1.82 -9.40 -3.09
CA GLU A 348 1.80 -8.49 -4.24
C GLU A 348 2.95 -7.47 -4.22
N ASN A 349 3.33 -6.93 -3.06
CA ASN A 349 4.45 -6.00 -2.96
C ASN A 349 5.80 -6.68 -3.22
N ASP A 350 6.00 -7.91 -2.74
CA ASP A 350 7.24 -8.68 -3.02
C ASP A 350 7.33 -9.07 -4.50
N LEU A 351 6.19 -9.38 -5.13
CA LEU A 351 6.10 -9.69 -6.55
C LEU A 351 6.32 -8.44 -7.41
N LEU A 352 5.83 -7.28 -6.95
CA LEU A 352 6.13 -5.99 -7.57
C LEU A 352 7.63 -5.64 -7.43
N ASP A 353 8.25 -5.86 -6.26
CA ASP A 353 9.70 -5.70 -6.09
C ASP A 353 10.48 -6.59 -7.08
N SER A 354 9.99 -7.81 -7.31
CA SER A 354 10.59 -8.77 -8.25
C SER A 354 10.47 -8.28 -9.70
N TYR A 355 9.30 -7.78 -10.09
CA TYR A 355 9.10 -7.22 -11.43
C TYR A 355 9.95 -5.96 -11.64
N LEU A 356 9.98 -5.03 -10.67
CA LEU A 356 10.81 -3.82 -10.71
C LEU A 356 12.30 -4.14 -10.85
N PHE A 357 12.78 -5.19 -10.17
CA PHE A 357 14.15 -5.68 -10.35
C PHE A 357 14.41 -6.11 -11.81
N GLY A 358 13.45 -6.78 -12.44
CA GLY A 358 13.49 -7.09 -13.88
C GLY A 358 13.52 -5.84 -14.76
N ILE A 359 12.72 -4.82 -14.45
CA ILE A 359 12.76 -3.53 -15.17
C ILE A 359 14.15 -2.90 -15.09
N ASP A 360 14.74 -2.83 -13.90
CA ASP A 360 16.04 -2.21 -13.69
C ASP A 360 17.14 -2.96 -14.46
N LEU A 361 17.09 -4.30 -14.48
CA LEU A 361 17.96 -5.13 -15.31
C LEU A 361 17.77 -4.86 -16.80
N GLY A 362 16.52 -4.81 -17.27
CA GLY A 362 16.19 -4.56 -18.66
C GLY A 362 16.70 -3.19 -19.14
N LYS A 363 16.46 -2.14 -18.34
CA LYS A 363 16.93 -0.78 -18.64
C LYS A 363 18.45 -0.69 -18.71
N THR A 364 19.15 -1.38 -17.80
CA THR A 364 20.60 -1.23 -17.66
C THR A 364 21.37 -2.10 -18.64
N TYR A 365 20.89 -3.31 -18.93
CA TYR A 365 21.67 -4.31 -19.66
C TYR A 365 21.11 -4.69 -21.02
N LEU A 366 19.82 -4.49 -21.28
CA LEU A 366 19.12 -5.11 -22.42
C LEU A 366 18.45 -4.13 -23.39
N LYS A 367 18.29 -2.86 -23.00
CA LYS A 367 17.76 -1.83 -23.88
C LYS A 367 18.72 -1.57 -25.04
N THR A 368 18.14 -1.26 -26.20
CA THR A 368 18.82 -0.67 -27.35
C THR A 368 19.40 0.68 -26.92
N GLU A 369 20.71 0.90 -27.14
CA GLU A 369 21.24 2.27 -27.15
C GLU A 369 20.59 2.97 -28.35
N ILE A 370 19.85 4.05 -28.08
CA ILE A 370 19.25 4.89 -29.13
C ILE A 370 20.34 5.76 -29.75
#